data_AF-A0A9N8ZNH1-F1
#
_entry.id   AF-A0A9N8ZNH1-F1
#
_cell.length_a   1.000
_cell.length_b   1.000
_cell.length_c   1.000
_cell.angle_alpha   90.00
_cell.angle_beta   90.00
_cell.angle_gamma   90.00
#
_symmetry.space_group_name_H-M   'P 1'
#
loop_
_entity.id
_entity.type
_entity.pdbx_description
1 polymer ?
#
loop_
_entity_poly.entity_id
_entity_poly.type
_entity_poly.pdbx_seq_one_letter_code
_entity_poly.pdbx_strand_id
1 'polypeptide(L)'
;MRIDTQHDQSEIIEDGFPSGWFYIKSQLNNHILEPTLMSVNNDATIVIKEQRFGLDADSQLWSFDDGFLVNKASGKVLELKGGYIRRLHWTYLCQWDRRSSPAPPAQLWHTSNNFISTKVADNFVIEIMDNSVVVWKQKDGDNLNQKWTFEPMMAIKEKIVDDFEGGVEVTRGKCSHLVFVNRAHEIAMSGDLENLHSEVVAGAAAYKAIEAWNEKREREGLSLDDPIYKEVLTLVAQDHIVKLFKNGVSKVGNIEKLSKRTKFVRDIVREVAGFAPYERRVMELLKNSKDKRARKLAKKRLGTFTRAKRKVEELSTIIAESRRAH
;
A
#
# COMPACT_ATOMS: atom_id res chain seq x y z
N MET A 1 -29.99 34.81 29.90
CA MET A 1 -28.87 35.18 29.02
C MET A 1 -27.64 34.39 29.47
N ARG A 2 -27.44 33.20 28.90
CA ARG A 2 -26.18 32.46 28.94
C ARG A 2 -26.03 31.89 27.54
N ILE A 3 -24.94 32.27 26.89
CA ILE A 3 -24.64 32.01 25.49
C ILE A 3 -23.83 30.72 25.51
N ASP A 4 -24.42 29.63 25.04
CA ASP A 4 -23.69 28.42 24.71
C ASP A 4 -23.09 28.62 23.32
N THR A 5 -21.79 28.93 23.27
CA THR A 5 -21.01 28.87 22.03
C THR A 5 -20.64 27.42 21.74
N GLN A 6 -21.47 26.74 20.96
CA GLN A 6 -21.06 25.55 20.22
C GLN A 6 -20.00 25.99 19.19
N HIS A 7 -18.79 25.43 19.28
CA HIS A 7 -17.82 25.48 18.20
C HIS A 7 -18.29 24.54 17.10
N ASP A 8 -19.03 25.09 16.14
CA ASP A 8 -19.35 24.45 14.88
C ASP A 8 -18.10 24.54 13.98
N GLN A 9 -17.28 23.48 13.97
CA GLN A 9 -16.25 23.30 12.94
C GLN A 9 -16.95 22.75 11.69
N SER A 10 -17.65 23.62 10.96
CA SER A 10 -18.10 23.31 9.62
C SER A 10 -16.85 23.08 8.76
N GLU A 11 -16.54 21.81 8.46
CA GLU A 11 -15.53 21.43 7.48
C GLU A 11 -15.76 22.26 6.20
N ILE A 12 -14.73 22.96 5.74
CA ILE A 12 -14.83 23.76 4.52
C ILE A 12 -14.99 22.78 3.35
N ILE A 13 -16.19 22.74 2.79
CA ILE A 13 -16.54 21.89 1.64
C ILE A 13 -16.38 22.73 0.37
N GLU A 14 -15.37 22.41 -0.45
CA GLU A 14 -15.21 23.00 -1.79
C GLU A 14 -15.83 22.06 -2.83
N ASP A 15 -16.79 22.55 -3.63
CA ASP A 15 -17.51 21.77 -4.66
C ASP A 15 -18.07 20.40 -4.19
N GLY A 16 -18.34 20.26 -2.89
CA GLY A 16 -18.90 19.05 -2.27
C GLY A 16 -17.86 18.04 -1.74
N PHE A 17 -16.56 18.32 -1.86
CA PHE A 17 -15.49 17.47 -1.33
C PHE A 17 -15.01 17.91 0.07
N PRO A 18 -14.59 16.98 0.94
CA PRO A 18 -13.98 17.35 2.22
C PRO A 18 -12.63 18.04 2.04
N SER A 19 -12.29 18.93 2.97
CA SER A 19 -10.94 19.48 3.07
C SER A 19 -9.92 18.41 3.50
N GLY A 20 -8.65 18.58 3.12
CA GLY A 20 -7.56 17.69 3.53
C GLY A 20 -7.48 16.38 2.73
N TRP A 21 -6.90 15.35 3.35
CA TRP A 21 -6.73 14.04 2.72
C TRP A 21 -7.91 13.13 3.07
N PHE A 22 -8.49 12.46 2.08
CA PHE A 22 -9.61 11.56 2.26
C PHE A 22 -9.51 10.34 1.33
N TYR A 23 -10.21 9.28 1.69
CA TYR A 23 -10.45 8.13 0.82
C TYR A 23 -11.70 8.37 -0.02
N ILE A 24 -11.66 8.00 -1.29
CA ILE A 24 -12.83 7.97 -2.17
C ILE A 24 -13.37 6.55 -2.17
N LYS A 25 -14.45 6.32 -1.43
CA LYS A 25 -14.98 5.00 -1.10
C LYS A 25 -16.23 4.68 -1.90
N SER A 26 -16.26 3.50 -2.50
CA SER A 26 -17.42 3.01 -3.23
C SER A 26 -18.55 2.61 -2.28
N GLN A 27 -19.79 3.04 -2.60
CA GLN A 27 -20.98 2.54 -1.91
C GLN A 27 -21.40 1.13 -2.37
N LEU A 28 -20.83 0.59 -3.46
CA LEU A 28 -21.12 -0.76 -3.94
C LEU A 28 -20.44 -1.84 -3.10
N ASN A 29 -19.16 -1.67 -2.80
CA ASN A 29 -18.32 -2.72 -2.19
C ASN A 29 -17.35 -2.22 -1.12
N ASN A 30 -17.44 -0.94 -0.71
CA ASN A 30 -16.56 -0.31 0.27
C ASN A 30 -15.08 -0.25 -0.12
N HIS A 31 -14.72 -0.54 -1.37
CA HIS A 31 -13.37 -0.38 -1.88
C HIS A 31 -13.05 1.08 -2.18
N ILE A 32 -11.75 1.39 -2.17
CA ILE A 32 -11.19 2.72 -2.34
C ILE A 32 -10.53 2.86 -3.70
N LEU A 33 -10.67 4.05 -4.27
CA LEU A 33 -10.05 4.47 -5.52
C LEU A 33 -8.52 4.63 -5.36
N GLU A 34 -7.74 3.95 -6.22
CA GLU A 34 -6.28 4.05 -6.23
C GLU A 34 -5.68 3.91 -7.65
N PRO A 35 -4.46 4.43 -7.89
CA PRO A 35 -3.69 4.06 -9.07
C PRO A 35 -3.31 2.58 -9.06
N THR A 36 -3.40 1.92 -10.22
CA THR A 36 -3.06 0.50 -10.38
C THR A 36 -1.64 0.22 -9.88
N LEU A 37 -1.51 -0.81 -9.03
CA LEU A 37 -0.22 -1.22 -8.43
C LEU A 37 0.47 -0.08 -7.66
N MET A 38 -0.31 0.84 -7.08
CA MET A 38 0.20 2.01 -6.36
C MET A 38 1.18 2.86 -7.20
N SER A 39 1.02 2.83 -8.52
CA SER A 39 1.94 3.50 -9.43
C SER A 39 1.90 5.01 -9.22
N VAL A 40 3.06 5.65 -9.32
CA VAL A 40 3.21 7.12 -9.31
C VAL A 40 3.40 7.70 -10.71
N ASN A 41 3.32 6.87 -11.76
CA ASN A 41 3.55 7.29 -13.15
C ASN A 41 2.29 7.87 -13.80
N ASN A 42 2.47 8.74 -14.80
CA ASN A 42 1.39 9.13 -15.70
C ASN A 42 0.79 7.91 -16.40
N ASP A 43 -0.48 8.04 -16.79
CA ASP A 43 -1.29 7.00 -17.44
C ASP A 43 -1.58 5.75 -16.58
N ALA A 44 -1.16 5.73 -15.31
CA ALA A 44 -1.56 4.67 -14.39
C ALA A 44 -3.09 4.65 -14.28
N THR A 45 -3.68 3.52 -14.65
CA THR A 45 -5.14 3.34 -14.67
C THR A 45 -5.67 3.33 -13.24
N ILE A 46 -6.84 3.92 -13.03
CA ILE A 46 -7.48 3.94 -11.72
C ILE A 46 -8.32 2.69 -11.51
N VAL A 47 -8.18 2.10 -10.34
CA VAL A 47 -8.86 0.88 -9.91
C VAL A 47 -9.46 1.06 -8.53
N ILE A 48 -10.25 0.07 -8.09
CA ILE A 48 -10.75 -0.03 -6.72
C ILE A 48 -10.03 -1.15 -5.96
N LYS A 49 -9.67 -0.92 -4.70
CA LYS A 49 -9.05 -1.90 -3.80
C LYS A 49 -9.57 -1.82 -2.38
N GLU A 50 -9.32 -2.87 -1.60
CA GLU A 50 -9.53 -2.83 -0.14
C GLU A 50 -8.74 -1.66 0.49
N GLN A 51 -9.38 -0.99 1.45
CA GLN A 51 -8.82 0.16 2.17
C GLN A 51 -7.62 -0.28 3.03
N ARG A 52 -6.53 0.48 2.91
CA ARG A 52 -5.29 0.36 3.70
C ARG A 52 -5.15 1.56 4.62
N PHE A 53 -4.48 1.35 5.75
CA PHE A 53 -4.21 2.36 6.76
C PHE A 53 -2.70 2.46 7.03
N GLY A 54 -2.28 3.54 7.67
CA GLY A 54 -0.87 3.75 8.03
C GLY A 54 0.00 4.21 6.86
N LEU A 55 1.31 3.91 6.93
CA LEU A 55 2.32 4.46 6.01
C LEU A 55 2.13 4.04 4.54
N ASP A 56 1.43 2.93 4.29
CA ASP A 56 1.20 2.41 2.94
C ASP A 56 -0.13 2.91 2.30
N ALA A 57 -0.86 3.79 3.00
CA ALA A 57 -2.17 4.28 2.57
C ALA A 57 -2.10 5.47 1.60
N ASP A 58 -0.95 6.13 1.44
CA ASP A 58 -0.84 7.38 0.65
C ASP A 58 -1.27 7.24 -0.81
N SER A 59 -1.12 6.05 -1.40
CA SER A 59 -1.60 5.76 -2.76
C SER A 59 -3.14 5.77 -2.88
N GLN A 60 -3.86 5.64 -1.77
CA GLN A 60 -5.33 5.59 -1.71
C GLN A 60 -5.95 6.91 -1.20
N LEU A 61 -5.11 7.86 -0.80
CA LEU A 61 -5.52 9.15 -0.29
C LEU A 61 -5.55 10.18 -1.41
N TRP A 62 -6.61 10.96 -1.41
CA TRP A 62 -6.87 12.02 -2.36
C TRP A 62 -7.16 13.32 -1.60
N SER A 63 -6.84 14.46 -2.22
CA SER A 63 -7.30 15.77 -1.79
C SER A 63 -8.01 16.45 -2.96
N PHE A 64 -8.79 17.48 -2.66
CA PHE A 64 -9.43 18.31 -3.66
C PHE A 64 -8.92 19.76 -3.53
N ASP A 65 -8.55 20.37 -4.65
CA ASP A 65 -8.11 21.76 -4.74
C ASP A 65 -8.40 22.29 -6.15
N ASP A 66 -9.17 23.38 -6.26
CA ASP A 66 -9.41 24.10 -7.53
C ASP A 66 -9.93 23.19 -8.66
N GLY A 67 -10.87 22.30 -8.33
CA GLY A 67 -11.44 21.35 -9.28
C GLY A 67 -10.61 20.08 -9.53
N PHE A 68 -9.41 19.96 -8.97
CA PHE A 68 -8.53 18.80 -9.17
C PHE A 68 -8.63 17.82 -8.01
N LEU A 69 -8.77 16.53 -8.33
CA LEU A 69 -8.55 15.45 -7.37
C LEU A 69 -7.10 15.01 -7.43
N VAL A 70 -6.32 15.31 -6.39
CA VAL A 70 -4.87 15.08 -6.31
C VAL A 70 -4.58 13.84 -5.48
N ASN A 71 -3.81 12.90 -6.00
CA ASN A 71 -3.34 11.74 -5.25
C ASN A 71 -2.15 12.10 -4.34
N LYS A 72 -2.20 11.67 -3.08
CA LYS A 72 -1.16 12.00 -2.09
C LYS A 72 0.21 11.40 -2.42
N ALA A 73 0.26 10.13 -2.84
CA ALA A 73 1.53 9.46 -3.12
C ALA A 73 2.23 9.97 -4.39
N SER A 74 1.47 10.25 -5.45
CA SER A 74 2.04 10.62 -6.74
C SER A 74 2.09 12.13 -7.00
N GLY A 75 1.30 12.93 -6.27
CA GLY A 75 1.07 14.34 -6.55
C GLY A 75 0.34 14.62 -7.87
N LYS A 76 -0.16 13.57 -8.54
CA LYS A 76 -0.84 13.65 -9.84
C LYS A 76 -2.34 13.78 -9.66
N VAL A 77 -3.00 14.30 -10.69
CA VAL A 77 -4.43 14.52 -10.69
C VAL A 77 -5.17 13.40 -11.42
N LEU A 78 -6.41 13.17 -11.03
CA LEU A 78 -7.34 12.29 -11.72
C LEU A 78 -7.69 12.86 -13.10
N GLU A 79 -7.62 12.03 -14.14
CA GLU A 79 -7.87 12.44 -15.53
C GLU A 79 -8.66 11.38 -16.31
N LEU A 80 -9.49 11.81 -17.27
CA LEU A 80 -10.02 10.92 -18.31
C LEU A 80 -8.89 10.38 -19.19
N LYS A 81 -8.78 9.06 -19.34
CA LYS A 81 -7.74 8.45 -20.18
C LYS A 81 -7.86 8.90 -21.63
N GLY A 82 -6.80 9.56 -22.13
CA GLY A 82 -6.76 10.16 -23.47
C GLY A 82 -7.33 11.58 -23.56
N GLY A 83 -7.87 12.14 -22.48
CA GLY A 83 -8.34 13.52 -22.40
C GLY A 83 -9.73 13.78 -22.99
N TYR A 84 -10.51 12.74 -23.31
CA TYR A 84 -11.85 12.87 -23.91
C TYR A 84 -12.83 11.77 -23.46
N ILE A 85 -14.13 12.04 -23.61
CA ILE A 85 -15.20 11.06 -23.38
C ILE A 85 -15.48 10.28 -24.67
N ARG A 86 -15.53 8.94 -24.56
CA ARG A 86 -15.98 8.05 -25.62
C ARG A 86 -17.51 8.03 -25.62
N ARG A 87 -18.14 8.48 -26.70
CA ARG A 87 -19.62 8.65 -26.73
C ARG A 87 -20.41 7.34 -26.66
N LEU A 88 -19.83 6.24 -27.12
CA LEU A 88 -20.51 4.93 -27.24
C LEU A 88 -19.89 3.84 -26.34
N HIS A 89 -18.84 4.17 -25.57
CA HIS A 89 -18.11 3.23 -24.73
C HIS A 89 -17.64 3.90 -23.45
N TRP A 90 -17.40 3.12 -22.41
CA TRP A 90 -16.80 3.62 -21.17
C TRP A 90 -15.45 4.29 -21.43
N THR A 91 -15.20 5.40 -20.73
CA THR A 91 -13.89 6.05 -20.72
C THR A 91 -13.17 5.68 -19.43
N TYR A 92 -12.02 5.03 -19.52
CA TYR A 92 -11.19 4.73 -18.35
C TYR A 92 -10.64 5.99 -17.70
N LEU A 93 -10.36 5.92 -16.40
CA LEU A 93 -9.62 6.95 -15.69
C LEU A 93 -8.14 6.59 -15.57
N CYS A 94 -7.29 7.61 -15.55
CA CYS A 94 -5.89 7.51 -15.19
C CYS A 94 -5.48 8.66 -14.28
N GLN A 95 -4.25 8.63 -13.77
CA GLN A 95 -3.63 9.81 -13.19
C GLN A 95 -2.67 10.46 -14.19
N TRP A 96 -2.52 11.78 -14.08
CA TRP A 96 -1.57 12.56 -14.87
C TRP A 96 -1.05 13.77 -14.11
N ASP A 97 0.06 14.34 -14.54
CA ASP A 97 0.53 15.63 -14.03
C ASP A 97 -0.55 16.73 -14.22
N ARG A 98 -0.75 17.54 -13.16
CA ARG A 98 -1.68 18.67 -13.17
C ARG A 98 -1.27 19.68 -14.25
N ARG A 99 -2.24 20.14 -15.05
CA ARG A 99 -2.05 21.20 -16.04
C ARG A 99 -2.92 22.39 -15.65
N SER A 100 -2.32 23.58 -15.44
CA SER A 100 -3.01 24.72 -14.81
C SER A 100 -3.18 25.96 -15.71
N SER A 101 -2.97 25.89 -17.03
CA SER A 101 -3.15 27.07 -17.90
C SER A 101 -3.40 26.74 -19.39
N PRO A 102 -4.68 26.76 -19.85
CA PRO A 102 -5.87 26.56 -19.03
C PRO A 102 -5.91 25.12 -18.48
N ALA A 103 -6.60 24.94 -17.36
CA ALA A 103 -6.86 23.60 -16.85
C ALA A 103 -7.72 22.81 -17.86
N PRO A 104 -7.28 21.63 -18.33
CA PRO A 104 -8.06 20.84 -19.26
C PRO A 104 -9.31 20.31 -18.54
N PRO A 105 -10.53 20.44 -19.10
CA PRO A 105 -11.76 19.96 -18.44
C PRO A 105 -11.72 18.47 -18.07
N ALA A 106 -10.91 17.67 -18.77
CA ALA A 106 -10.69 16.25 -18.48
C ALA A 106 -9.99 15.96 -17.14
N GLN A 107 -9.37 16.97 -16.51
CA GLN A 107 -8.75 16.89 -15.17
C GLN A 107 -9.62 17.54 -14.08
N LEU A 108 -10.77 18.10 -14.45
CA LEU A 108 -11.62 18.86 -13.55
C LEU A 108 -12.87 18.05 -13.15
N TRP A 109 -13.14 18.05 -11.85
CA TRP A 109 -14.16 17.25 -11.20
C TRP A 109 -15.02 18.10 -10.27
N HIS A 110 -16.24 17.65 -10.06
CA HIS A 110 -17.13 18.17 -9.02
C HIS A 110 -17.94 17.00 -8.44
N THR A 111 -18.51 17.17 -7.25
CA THR A 111 -19.37 16.15 -6.67
C THR A 111 -20.74 16.70 -6.31
N SER A 112 -21.77 15.88 -6.50
CA SER A 112 -23.15 16.20 -6.09
C SER A 112 -23.93 14.91 -5.88
N ASN A 113 -24.74 14.85 -4.83
CA ASN A 113 -25.57 13.67 -4.52
C ASN A 113 -24.79 12.34 -4.54
N ASN A 114 -23.56 12.33 -4.00
CA ASN A 114 -22.63 11.19 -3.99
C ASN A 114 -22.16 10.71 -5.38
N PHE A 115 -22.36 11.50 -6.43
CA PHE A 115 -21.75 11.28 -7.74
C PHE A 115 -20.53 12.17 -7.92
N ILE A 116 -19.43 11.59 -8.40
CA ILE A 116 -18.27 12.37 -8.87
C ILE A 116 -18.43 12.54 -10.38
N SER A 117 -18.52 13.78 -10.84
CA SER A 117 -18.84 14.14 -12.21
C SER A 117 -17.68 14.85 -12.89
N THR A 118 -17.49 14.60 -14.19
CA THR A 118 -16.47 15.29 -14.99
C THR A 118 -17.01 16.63 -15.50
N LYS A 119 -16.16 17.67 -15.53
CA LYS A 119 -16.52 18.96 -16.16
C LYS A 119 -16.45 18.93 -17.71
N VAL A 120 -16.15 17.79 -18.34
CA VAL A 120 -16.12 17.65 -19.82
C VAL A 120 -17.53 17.59 -20.41
N ALA A 121 -18.47 16.94 -19.73
CA ALA A 121 -19.85 16.80 -20.20
C ALA A 121 -20.80 16.57 -19.02
N ASP A 122 -21.97 17.19 -19.09
CA ASP A 122 -23.03 16.99 -18.11
C ASP A 122 -23.51 15.54 -18.09
N ASN A 123 -23.95 15.07 -16.92
CA ASN A 123 -24.50 13.73 -16.68
C ASN A 123 -23.52 12.56 -16.91
N PHE A 124 -22.21 12.80 -16.92
CA PHE A 124 -21.20 11.75 -16.92
C PHE A 124 -20.50 11.67 -15.56
N VAL A 125 -20.59 10.49 -14.94
CA VAL A 125 -20.16 10.22 -13.57
C VAL A 125 -19.14 9.08 -13.53
N ILE A 126 -18.35 9.05 -12.47
CA ILE A 126 -17.43 7.94 -12.19
C ILE A 126 -18.23 6.68 -11.84
N GLU A 127 -17.93 5.58 -12.51
CA GLU A 127 -18.55 4.26 -12.38
C GLU A 127 -17.51 3.17 -12.18
N ILE A 128 -17.86 2.16 -11.38
CA ILE A 128 -17.10 0.90 -11.26
C ILE A 128 -17.54 -0.06 -12.36
N MET A 129 -16.56 -0.54 -13.13
CA MET A 129 -16.72 -1.59 -14.12
C MET A 129 -15.70 -2.69 -13.83
N ASP A 130 -16.19 -3.82 -13.31
CA ASP A 130 -15.38 -4.93 -12.79
C ASP A 130 -14.39 -4.46 -11.71
N ASN A 131 -13.09 -4.40 -12.05
CA ASN A 131 -12.01 -3.92 -11.18
C ASN A 131 -11.47 -2.55 -11.60
N SER A 132 -11.99 -1.97 -12.68
CA SER A 132 -11.55 -0.69 -13.23
C SER A 132 -12.56 0.40 -12.91
N VAL A 133 -12.05 1.64 -12.86
CA VAL A 133 -12.89 2.82 -12.70
C VAL A 133 -12.97 3.55 -14.04
N VAL A 134 -14.20 3.84 -14.45
CA VAL A 134 -14.53 4.47 -15.72
C VAL A 134 -15.44 5.67 -15.51
N VAL A 135 -15.71 6.41 -16.57
CA VAL A 135 -16.74 7.44 -16.63
C VAL A 135 -17.82 7.01 -17.61
N TRP A 136 -19.07 7.13 -17.18
CA TRP A 136 -20.25 6.75 -17.95
C TRP A 136 -21.46 7.62 -17.61
N LYS A 137 -22.55 7.47 -18.39
CA LYS A 137 -23.79 8.21 -18.17
C LYS A 137 -24.39 7.87 -16.80
N GLN A 138 -24.78 8.90 -16.05
CA GLN A 138 -25.48 8.77 -14.78
C GLN A 138 -26.77 7.96 -14.96
N LYS A 139 -27.01 7.02 -14.04
CA LYS A 139 -28.21 6.18 -14.01
C LYS A 139 -29.18 6.67 -12.94
N ASP A 140 -30.47 6.58 -13.22
CA ASP A 140 -31.54 7.01 -12.31
C ASP A 140 -31.85 5.97 -11.22
N GLY A 141 -31.50 4.70 -11.44
CA GLY A 141 -31.69 3.58 -10.51
C GLY A 141 -30.60 2.52 -10.66
N ASP A 142 -30.48 1.63 -9.67
CA ASP A 142 -29.43 0.60 -9.57
C ASP A 142 -28.01 1.17 -9.83
N ASN A 143 -27.72 2.29 -9.16
CA ASN A 143 -26.56 3.12 -9.43
C ASN A 143 -25.53 3.10 -8.29
N LEU A 144 -25.59 2.11 -7.38
CA LEU A 144 -24.61 2.00 -6.28
C LEU A 144 -23.16 1.92 -6.80
N ASN A 145 -22.96 1.37 -8.00
CA ASN A 145 -21.66 1.33 -8.67
C ASN A 145 -21.17 2.70 -9.20
N GLN A 146 -22.00 3.73 -9.14
CA GLN A 146 -21.71 5.13 -9.48
C GLN A 146 -21.69 6.06 -8.25
N LYS A 147 -21.90 5.51 -7.05
CA LYS A 147 -22.04 6.27 -5.81
C LYS A 147 -20.79 6.16 -4.95
N TRP A 148 -20.35 7.31 -4.44
CA TRP A 148 -19.10 7.48 -3.72
C TRP A 148 -19.34 8.24 -2.41
N THR A 149 -18.64 7.84 -1.37
CA THR A 149 -18.53 8.58 -0.10
C THR A 149 -17.09 8.99 0.12
N PHE A 150 -16.90 10.10 0.83
CA PHE A 150 -15.58 10.58 1.20
C PHE A 150 -15.35 10.29 2.68
N GLU A 151 -14.32 9.50 2.97
CA GLU A 151 -13.92 9.18 4.34
C GLU A 151 -12.64 9.95 4.65
N PRO A 152 -12.70 11.02 5.46
CA PRO A 152 -11.50 11.77 5.85
C PRO A 152 -10.43 10.86 6.44
N MET A 153 -9.16 11.16 6.15
CA MET A 153 -8.04 10.54 6.86
C MET A 153 -8.12 11.00 8.31
N MET A 154 -8.73 10.17 9.18
CA MET A 154 -8.80 10.48 10.60
C MET A 154 -7.39 10.79 11.11
N ALA A 155 -7.21 11.98 11.70
CA ALA A 155 -6.10 12.18 12.61
C ALA A 155 -6.25 11.14 13.71
N ILE A 156 -5.20 10.39 14.02
CA ILE A 156 -5.19 9.27 14.99
C ILE A 156 -5.60 9.70 16.43
N LYS A 157 -6.03 10.95 16.65
CA LYS A 157 -6.26 11.52 17.98
C LYS A 157 -7.61 11.20 18.64
N GLU A 158 -8.70 10.95 17.92
CA GLU A 158 -10.04 10.97 18.56
C GLU A 158 -10.68 9.60 18.82
N LYS A 159 -10.19 8.51 18.21
CA LYS A 159 -10.79 7.18 18.38
C LYS A 159 -10.30 6.39 19.60
N ILE A 160 -9.40 6.96 20.40
CA ILE A 160 -8.77 6.28 21.54
C ILE A 160 -9.52 6.56 22.85
N VAL A 161 -10.31 7.64 22.92
CA VAL A 161 -10.90 8.11 24.20
C VAL A 161 -12.20 7.38 24.55
N ASP A 162 -13.05 7.04 23.58
CA ASP A 162 -14.39 6.46 23.88
C ASP A 162 -14.37 4.95 24.15
N ASP A 163 -13.39 4.21 23.64
CA ASP A 163 -13.31 2.74 23.80
C ASP A 163 -12.78 2.31 25.19
N PHE A 164 -12.41 3.25 26.08
CA PHE A 164 -11.80 2.95 27.39
C PHE A 164 -12.80 2.92 28.57
N GLU A 165 -14.05 3.37 28.41
CA GLU A 165 -15.04 3.41 29.50
C GLU A 165 -16.15 2.34 29.44
N GLY A 166 -16.25 1.56 28.35
CA GLY A 166 -17.30 0.55 28.18
C GLY A 166 -16.78 -0.89 28.23
N GLY A 167 -17.07 -1.61 29.32
CA GLY A 167 -16.71 -3.02 29.49
C GLY A 167 -17.19 -3.95 28.35
N VAL A 168 -16.24 -4.74 27.85
CA VAL A 168 -16.29 -6.03 27.13
C VAL A 168 -17.59 -6.45 26.42
N GLU A 169 -17.52 -6.58 25.07
CA GLU A 169 -17.88 -7.84 24.37
C GLU A 169 -17.20 -7.90 22.99
N VAL A 170 -16.10 -8.68 22.88
CA VAL A 170 -15.40 -8.88 21.61
C VAL A 170 -16.05 -10.03 20.84
N THR A 171 -17.08 -9.71 20.06
CA THR A 171 -17.51 -10.59 18.97
C THR A 171 -16.43 -10.61 17.88
N ARG A 172 -16.07 -11.83 17.44
CA ARG A 172 -15.07 -12.11 16.40
C ARG A 172 -15.14 -11.14 15.21
N GLY A 173 -14.01 -10.48 14.94
CA GLY A 173 -13.74 -9.86 13.65
C GLY A 173 -13.57 -8.35 13.71
N LYS A 174 -12.48 -7.88 14.34
CA LYS A 174 -11.85 -6.56 14.17
C LYS A 174 -10.56 -6.57 14.99
N CYS A 175 -9.40 -6.75 14.36
CA CYS A 175 -8.13 -6.48 15.03
C CYS A 175 -7.80 -5.00 14.84
N SER A 176 -7.94 -4.21 15.90
CA SER A 176 -7.44 -2.84 15.96
C SER A 176 -5.90 -2.85 16.02
N HIS A 177 -5.27 -1.92 15.31
CA HIS A 177 -3.82 -1.78 15.17
C HIS A 177 -3.06 -1.73 16.51
N LEU A 178 -3.72 -1.27 17.58
CA LEU A 178 -3.14 -1.14 18.92
C LEU A 178 -2.90 -2.49 19.62
N VAL A 179 -3.77 -3.48 19.37
CA VAL A 179 -3.58 -4.86 19.86
C VAL A 179 -2.35 -5.49 19.23
N PHE A 180 -2.05 -5.14 17.98
CA PHE A 180 -0.87 -5.65 17.27
C PHE A 180 0.44 -5.03 17.81
N VAL A 181 0.44 -3.73 18.11
CA VAL A 181 1.61 -3.04 18.68
C VAL A 181 1.91 -3.51 20.11
N ASN A 182 0.89 -3.69 20.95
CA ASN A 182 1.06 -4.21 22.32
C ASN A 182 1.51 -5.68 22.32
N ARG A 183 0.93 -6.52 21.44
CA ARG A 183 1.36 -7.91 21.25
C ARG A 183 2.80 -8.00 20.72
N ALA A 184 3.19 -7.10 19.82
CA ALA A 184 4.56 -7.03 19.30
C ALA A 184 5.58 -6.62 20.38
N HIS A 185 5.18 -5.70 21.27
CA HIS A 185 5.97 -5.31 22.43
C HIS A 185 6.16 -6.46 23.43
N GLU A 186 5.08 -7.17 23.79
CA GLU A 186 5.12 -8.32 24.70
C GLU A 186 6.03 -9.45 24.18
N ILE A 187 5.92 -9.79 22.88
CA ILE A 187 6.73 -10.84 22.26
C ILE A 187 8.21 -10.43 22.16
N ALA A 188 8.50 -9.14 21.91
CA ALA A 188 9.87 -8.64 21.88
C ALA A 188 10.51 -8.60 23.29
N MET A 189 9.71 -8.39 24.34
CA MET A 189 10.16 -8.38 25.74
C MET A 189 10.26 -9.79 26.34
N SER A 190 9.51 -10.77 25.82
CA SER A 190 9.57 -12.17 26.27
C SER A 190 10.78 -12.96 25.73
N GLY A 191 11.58 -12.36 24.84
CA GLY A 191 12.85 -12.92 24.35
C GLY A 191 12.73 -14.05 23.32
N ASP A 192 11.51 -14.37 22.86
CA ASP A 192 11.25 -15.48 21.94
C ASP A 192 11.35 -15.00 20.47
N LEU A 193 12.59 -14.72 20.04
CA LEU A 193 12.92 -13.99 18.81
C LEU A 193 13.00 -14.84 17.54
N GLU A 194 12.81 -16.15 17.61
CA GLU A 194 13.23 -17.06 16.53
C GLU A 194 12.35 -17.05 15.27
N ASN A 195 11.20 -16.37 15.25
CA ASN A 195 10.33 -16.30 14.05
C ASN A 195 9.49 -15.01 13.91
N LEU A 196 9.98 -13.85 14.33
CA LEU A 196 9.20 -12.60 14.20
C LEU A 196 9.24 -12.01 12.78
N HIS A 197 8.06 -11.62 12.27
CA HIS A 197 7.90 -10.85 11.02
C HIS A 197 8.54 -9.46 11.18
N SER A 198 9.13 -8.91 10.10
CA SER A 198 9.89 -7.65 10.14
C SER A 198 9.10 -6.45 10.68
N GLU A 199 7.79 -6.47 10.52
CA GLU A 199 6.87 -5.46 11.05
C GLU A 199 6.78 -5.49 12.59
N VAL A 200 6.92 -6.66 13.21
CA VAL A 200 6.88 -6.84 14.68
C VAL A 200 8.16 -6.28 15.31
N VAL A 201 9.30 -6.50 14.65
CA VAL A 201 10.60 -5.94 15.06
C VAL A 201 10.63 -4.43 14.88
N ALA A 202 10.12 -3.92 13.76
CA ALA A 202 9.99 -2.49 13.52
C ALA A 202 9.05 -1.81 14.53
N GLY A 203 7.92 -2.45 14.85
CA GLY A 203 6.97 -1.99 15.87
C GLY A 203 7.59 -1.92 17.27
N ALA A 204 8.35 -2.93 17.68
CA ALA A 204 9.05 -2.94 18.97
C ALA A 204 10.15 -1.87 19.06
N ALA A 205 10.89 -1.63 17.96
CA ALA A 205 11.90 -0.57 17.90
C ALA A 205 11.27 0.83 17.98
N ALA A 206 10.15 1.05 17.29
CA ALA A 206 9.42 2.30 17.34
C ALA A 206 8.87 2.60 18.75
N TYR A 207 8.34 1.58 19.44
CA TYR A 207 7.85 1.72 20.81
C TYR A 207 8.96 2.15 21.79
N LYS A 208 10.11 1.46 21.78
CA LYS A 208 11.24 1.81 22.67
C LYS A 208 11.81 3.20 22.39
N ALA A 209 11.77 3.66 21.14
CA ALA A 209 12.18 5.02 20.79
C ALA A 209 11.23 6.09 21.36
N ILE A 210 9.91 5.81 21.38
CA ILE A 210 8.90 6.71 21.97
C ILE A 210 9.04 6.77 23.49
N GLU A 211 9.24 5.63 24.14
CA GLU A 211 9.43 5.53 25.59
C GLU A 211 10.67 6.30 26.06
N ALA A 212 11.82 6.07 25.42
CA ALA A 212 13.06 6.78 25.73
C ALA A 212 12.96 8.30 25.51
N TRP A 213 12.15 8.74 24.53
CA TRP A 213 11.89 10.16 24.31
C TRP A 213 10.99 10.75 25.41
N ASN A 214 9.94 10.04 25.82
CA ASN A 214 9.04 10.48 26.88
C ASN A 214 9.80 10.66 28.21
N GLU A 215 10.67 9.72 28.58
CA GLU A 215 11.51 9.84 29.78
C GLU A 215 12.47 11.04 29.72
N LYS A 216 13.05 11.30 28.54
CA LYS A 216 13.90 12.48 28.33
C LYS A 216 13.09 13.76 28.46
N ARG A 217 11.89 13.77 27.91
CA ARG A 217 10.98 14.92 27.93
C ARG A 217 10.54 15.27 29.35
N GLU A 218 10.21 14.27 30.16
CA GLU A 218 9.87 14.46 31.58
C GLU A 218 11.05 14.98 32.40
N ARG A 219 12.26 14.50 32.09
CA ARG A 219 13.50 14.97 32.74
C ARG A 219 13.85 16.41 32.39
N GLU A 220 13.58 16.83 31.16
CA GLU A 220 13.96 18.14 30.62
C GLU A 220 12.81 19.17 30.60
N GLY A 221 11.59 18.76 30.98
CA GLY A 221 10.43 19.65 31.10
C GLY A 221 9.91 20.22 29.77
N LEU A 222 10.04 19.48 28.67
CA LEU A 222 9.73 19.95 27.31
C LEU A 222 8.24 19.76 26.93
N SER A 223 7.65 20.72 26.22
CA SER A 223 6.22 20.71 25.85
C SER A 223 5.89 19.87 24.60
N LEU A 224 4.64 19.44 24.44
CA LEU A 224 4.15 18.50 23.41
C LEU A 224 4.12 19.04 21.98
N ASP A 225 4.21 20.36 21.78
CA ASP A 225 3.97 21.01 20.47
C ASP A 225 5.25 21.30 19.67
N ASP A 226 6.40 20.79 20.12
CA ASP A 226 7.69 21.12 19.52
C ASP A 226 7.91 20.37 18.19
N PRO A 227 8.16 21.06 17.05
CA PRO A 227 8.46 20.43 15.74
C PRO A 227 9.62 19.42 15.79
N ILE A 228 10.47 19.59 16.80
CA ILE A 228 11.59 18.75 17.18
C ILE A 228 11.15 17.30 17.47
N TYR A 229 9.91 17.04 17.90
CA TYR A 229 9.46 15.68 18.22
C TYR A 229 9.52 14.73 17.01
N LYS A 230 9.03 15.16 15.85
CA LYS A 230 9.10 14.35 14.61
C LYS A 230 10.54 14.15 14.16
N GLU A 231 11.39 15.16 14.31
CA GLU A 231 12.79 15.11 13.90
C GLU A 231 13.62 14.21 14.83
N VAL A 232 13.42 14.29 16.14
CA VAL A 232 14.05 13.44 17.14
C VAL A 232 13.57 11.99 17.04
N LEU A 233 12.27 11.75 16.82
CA LEU A 233 11.74 10.40 16.60
C LEU A 233 12.39 9.75 15.37
N THR A 234 12.54 10.54 14.29
CA THR A 234 13.17 10.07 13.04
C THR A 234 14.66 9.84 13.23
N LEU A 235 15.37 10.74 13.91
CA LEU A 235 16.81 10.62 14.18
C LEU A 235 17.14 9.46 15.13
N VAL A 236 16.34 9.24 16.18
CA VAL A 236 16.52 8.12 17.11
C VAL A 236 16.16 6.79 16.44
N ALA A 237 15.12 6.75 15.61
CA ALA A 237 14.82 5.58 14.78
C ALA A 237 15.95 5.29 13.78
N GLN A 238 16.51 6.32 13.14
CA GLN A 238 17.66 6.18 12.24
C GLN A 238 18.91 5.70 12.98
N ASP A 239 19.23 6.25 14.15
CA ASP A 239 20.39 5.83 14.96
C ASP A 239 20.26 4.39 15.45
N HIS A 240 19.08 3.97 15.92
CA HIS A 240 18.84 2.58 16.33
C HIS A 240 18.88 1.61 15.15
N ILE A 241 18.31 1.97 13.99
CA ILE A 241 18.41 1.19 12.76
C ILE A 241 19.89 1.04 12.36
N VAL A 242 20.68 2.12 12.41
CA VAL A 242 22.12 2.09 12.09
C VAL A 242 22.91 1.24 13.09
N LYS A 243 22.57 1.28 14.39
CA LYS A 243 23.17 0.41 15.42
C LYS A 243 22.84 -1.07 15.19
N LEU A 244 21.60 -1.38 14.77
CA LEU A 244 21.19 -2.72 14.36
C LEU A 244 21.94 -3.19 13.10
N PHE A 245 22.22 -2.29 12.16
CA PHE A 245 23.05 -2.59 10.98
C PHE A 245 24.53 -2.79 11.32
N LYS A 246 25.09 -2.03 12.28
CA LYS A 246 26.49 -2.13 12.72
C LYS A 246 26.77 -3.37 13.59
N ASN A 247 25.79 -3.80 14.40
CA ASN A 247 25.97 -4.90 15.35
C ASN A 247 25.49 -6.27 14.84
N GLY A 248 25.24 -6.44 13.54
CA GLY A 248 25.22 -7.77 12.91
C GLY A 248 23.91 -8.19 12.25
N VAL A 249 23.46 -7.46 11.23
CA VAL A 249 22.59 -8.05 10.18
C VAL A 249 23.29 -7.94 8.83
N SER A 250 24.35 -8.72 8.69
CA SER A 250 24.95 -9.01 7.41
C SER A 250 23.98 -9.86 6.58
N LYS A 251 23.33 -9.23 5.59
CA LYS A 251 22.51 -9.82 4.50
C LYS A 251 21.07 -10.23 4.87
N VAL A 252 20.14 -9.29 4.73
CA VAL A 252 18.74 -9.60 4.44
C VAL A 252 18.66 -10.22 3.04
N GLY A 253 18.58 -11.54 2.99
CA GLY A 253 18.25 -12.31 1.79
C GLY A 253 16.75 -12.23 1.52
N ASN A 254 16.39 -11.94 0.27
CA ASN A 254 15.05 -11.84 -0.29
C ASN A 254 13.98 -12.80 0.29
N ILE A 255 12.80 -12.22 0.48
CA ILE A 255 11.51 -12.87 0.72
C ILE A 255 11.16 -13.75 -0.49
N GLU A 256 11.35 -15.06 -0.36
CA GLU A 256 10.61 -16.12 -1.07
C GLU A 256 10.82 -17.46 -0.33
N LYS A 257 10.45 -17.54 0.95
CA LYS A 257 10.32 -18.86 1.60
C LYS A 257 8.98 -19.46 1.19
N LEU A 258 9.05 -20.41 0.25
CA LEU A 258 7.94 -21.28 -0.10
C LEU A 258 7.30 -21.90 1.15
N SER A 259 5.97 -21.93 1.22
CA SER A 259 5.24 -22.67 2.27
C SER A 259 5.82 -24.07 2.43
N LYS A 260 5.97 -24.55 3.68
CA LYS A 260 6.55 -25.86 4.01
C LYS A 260 5.90 -26.98 3.17
N ARG A 261 4.58 -26.92 2.98
CA ARG A 261 3.82 -27.84 2.13
C ARG A 261 4.24 -27.75 0.67
N THR A 262 4.37 -26.55 0.12
CA THR A 262 4.75 -26.33 -1.29
C THR A 262 6.18 -26.77 -1.56
N LYS A 263 7.10 -26.57 -0.60
CA LYS A 263 8.47 -27.08 -0.70
C LYS A 263 8.46 -28.61 -0.71
N PHE A 264 7.80 -29.24 0.27
CA PHE A 264 7.68 -30.70 0.37
C PHE A 264 7.11 -31.35 -0.90
N VAL A 265 6.00 -30.82 -1.43
CA VAL A 265 5.39 -31.34 -2.66
C VAL A 265 6.33 -31.19 -3.86
N ARG A 266 7.04 -30.07 -3.99
CA ARG A 266 7.98 -29.86 -5.11
C ARG A 266 9.21 -30.76 -5.01
N ASP A 267 9.65 -31.08 -3.80
CA ASP A 267 10.78 -31.98 -3.59
C ASP A 267 10.38 -33.41 -3.94
N ILE A 268 9.19 -33.89 -3.51
CA ILE A 268 8.64 -35.20 -3.93
C ILE A 268 8.48 -35.28 -5.45
N VAL A 269 7.84 -34.30 -6.08
CA VAL A 269 7.60 -34.31 -7.54
C VAL A 269 8.92 -34.39 -8.30
N ARG A 270 9.96 -33.73 -7.80
CA ARG A 270 11.28 -33.71 -8.42
C ARG A 270 12.07 -34.98 -8.19
N GLU A 271 11.87 -35.67 -7.06
CA GLU A 271 12.40 -37.02 -6.83
C GLU A 271 11.77 -38.03 -7.81
N VAL A 272 10.45 -37.97 -8.00
CA VAL A 272 9.73 -38.94 -8.85
C VAL A 272 9.89 -38.65 -10.34
N ALA A 273 9.71 -37.40 -10.77
CA ALA A 273 9.69 -37.02 -12.19
C ALA A 273 11.07 -36.58 -12.72
N GLY A 274 12.01 -36.24 -11.83
CA GLY A 274 13.33 -35.71 -12.19
C GLY A 274 13.28 -34.32 -12.83
N PHE A 275 14.41 -33.91 -13.43
CA PHE A 275 14.56 -32.60 -14.07
C PHE A 275 13.93 -32.54 -15.46
N ALA A 276 13.36 -31.40 -15.83
CA ALA A 276 12.89 -31.16 -17.20
C ALA A 276 14.07 -31.12 -18.20
N PRO A 277 13.86 -31.39 -19.50
CA PRO A 277 14.93 -31.41 -20.50
C PRO A 277 15.76 -30.12 -20.56
N TYR A 278 15.12 -28.96 -20.39
CA TYR A 278 15.82 -27.68 -20.39
C TYR A 278 16.64 -27.45 -19.10
N GLU A 279 16.17 -27.95 -17.95
CA GLU A 279 16.90 -27.85 -16.68
C GLU A 279 18.15 -28.71 -16.72
N ARG A 280 18.08 -29.92 -17.31
CA ARG A 280 19.26 -30.77 -17.57
C ARG A 280 20.28 -30.05 -18.44
N ARG A 281 19.83 -29.44 -19.54
CA ARG A 281 20.70 -28.66 -20.43
C ARG A 281 21.33 -27.45 -19.74
N VAL A 282 20.60 -26.79 -18.84
CA VAL A 282 21.15 -25.71 -18.00
C VAL A 282 22.21 -26.24 -17.06
N MET A 283 21.97 -27.37 -16.38
CA MET A 283 22.95 -27.99 -15.48
C MET A 283 24.23 -28.41 -16.22
N GLU A 284 24.14 -28.96 -17.42
CA GLU A 284 25.31 -29.27 -18.26
C GLU A 284 26.14 -28.03 -18.60
N LEU A 285 25.48 -26.90 -18.89
CA LEU A 285 26.17 -25.64 -19.16
C LEU A 285 26.85 -25.09 -17.90
N LEU A 286 26.21 -25.23 -16.72
CA LEU A 286 26.79 -24.82 -15.44
C LEU A 286 27.99 -25.68 -15.04
N LYS A 287 27.93 -27.00 -15.27
CA LYS A 287 29.08 -27.90 -15.03
C LYS A 287 30.30 -27.54 -15.90
N ASN A 288 30.08 -26.94 -17.06
CA ASN A 288 31.12 -26.48 -17.99
C ASN A 288 31.47 -24.99 -17.83
N SER A 289 31.10 -24.34 -16.72
CA SER A 289 31.37 -22.93 -16.43
C SER A 289 30.84 -21.95 -17.51
N LYS A 290 29.73 -22.28 -18.17
CA LYS A 290 29.08 -21.47 -19.23
C LYS A 290 27.87 -20.70 -18.72
N ASP A 291 28.01 -19.97 -17.60
CA ASP A 291 26.89 -19.30 -16.90
C ASP A 291 26.09 -18.32 -17.76
N LYS A 292 26.76 -17.57 -18.64
CA LYS A 292 26.09 -16.62 -19.55
C LYS A 292 25.17 -17.34 -20.54
N ARG A 293 25.59 -18.51 -21.05
CA ARG A 293 24.77 -19.33 -21.96
C ARG A 293 23.65 -20.05 -21.21
N ALA A 294 23.92 -20.54 -20.00
CA ALA A 294 22.93 -21.12 -19.11
C ALA A 294 21.79 -20.12 -18.80
N ARG A 295 22.13 -18.89 -18.40
CA ARG A 295 21.16 -17.81 -18.15
C ARG A 295 20.38 -17.40 -19.41
N LYS A 296 21.04 -17.35 -20.58
CA LYS A 296 20.35 -17.04 -21.86
C LYS A 296 19.35 -18.13 -22.24
N LEU A 297 19.71 -19.41 -22.06
CA LEU A 297 18.82 -20.54 -22.30
C LEU A 297 17.63 -20.54 -21.32
N ALA A 298 17.89 -20.36 -20.03
CA ALA A 298 16.85 -20.28 -19.01
C ALA A 298 15.89 -19.10 -19.25
N LYS A 299 16.40 -17.92 -19.63
CA LYS A 299 15.56 -16.77 -20.00
C LYS A 299 14.68 -17.07 -21.21
N LYS A 300 15.21 -17.73 -22.24
CA LYS A 300 14.43 -18.13 -23.42
C LYS A 300 13.29 -19.10 -23.08
N ARG A 301 13.43 -19.91 -22.02
CA ARG A 301 12.40 -20.86 -21.59
C ARG A 301 11.43 -20.30 -20.55
N LEU A 302 11.88 -19.43 -19.66
CA LEU A 302 11.09 -18.90 -18.52
C LEU A 302 10.55 -17.48 -18.75
N GLY A 303 10.94 -16.83 -19.85
CA GLY A 303 10.49 -15.49 -20.27
C GLY A 303 11.31 -14.34 -19.66
N THR A 304 11.38 -14.26 -18.33
CA THR A 304 12.00 -13.11 -17.64
C THR A 304 13.41 -13.42 -17.13
N PHE A 305 14.24 -12.37 -17.03
CA PHE A 305 15.62 -12.50 -16.52
C PHE A 305 15.65 -12.90 -15.04
N THR A 306 14.76 -12.34 -14.22
CA THR A 306 14.68 -12.65 -12.79
C THR A 306 14.35 -14.12 -12.54
N ARG A 307 13.37 -14.69 -13.28
CA ARG A 307 13.04 -16.13 -13.18
C ARG A 307 14.19 -17.00 -13.66
N ALA A 308 14.88 -16.61 -14.72
CA ALA A 308 16.04 -17.31 -15.23
C ALA A 308 17.20 -17.31 -14.23
N LYS A 309 17.48 -16.17 -13.59
CA LYS A 309 18.52 -16.04 -12.55
C LYS A 309 18.21 -16.97 -11.37
N ARG A 310 16.99 -16.90 -10.84
CA ARG A 310 16.53 -17.74 -9.72
C ARG A 310 16.62 -19.24 -10.04
N LYS A 311 16.18 -19.64 -11.23
CA LYS A 311 16.24 -21.05 -11.66
C LYS A 311 17.68 -21.54 -11.84
N VAL A 312 18.57 -20.69 -12.35
CA VAL A 312 20.00 -21.03 -12.49
C VAL A 312 20.68 -21.16 -11.12
N GLU A 313 20.35 -20.30 -10.16
CA GLU A 313 20.83 -20.40 -8.78
C GLU A 313 20.35 -21.69 -8.12
N GLU A 314 19.06 -22.02 -8.24
CA GLU A 314 18.48 -23.27 -7.75
C GLU A 314 19.21 -24.51 -8.32
N LEU A 315 19.41 -24.56 -9.64
CA LEU A 315 20.12 -25.67 -10.28
C LEU A 315 21.61 -25.71 -9.90
N SER A 316 22.23 -24.56 -9.64
CA SER A 316 23.62 -24.52 -9.16
C SER A 316 23.74 -25.08 -7.75
N THR A 317 22.78 -24.79 -6.87
CA THR A 317 22.72 -25.36 -5.52
C THR A 317 22.56 -26.88 -5.58
N ILE A 318 21.66 -27.37 -6.44
CA ILE A 318 21.45 -28.82 -6.63
C ILE A 318 22.73 -29.52 -7.12
N ILE A 319 23.48 -28.90 -8.05
CA ILE A 319 24.76 -29.45 -8.50
C ILE A 319 25.76 -29.52 -7.33
N ALA A 320 25.79 -28.49 -6.48
CA ALA A 320 26.66 -28.46 -5.31
C ALA A 320 26.27 -29.52 -4.27
N GLU A 321 24.98 -29.73 -4.03
CA GLU A 321 24.46 -30.77 -3.14
C GLU A 321 24.75 -32.17 -3.68
N SER A 322 24.54 -32.39 -4.98
CA SER A 322 24.89 -33.66 -5.64
C SER A 322 26.38 -33.98 -5.56
N ARG A 323 27.26 -32.96 -5.57
CA ARG A 323 28.71 -33.14 -5.35
C ARG A 323 29.09 -33.44 -3.90
N ARG A 324 28.23 -33.12 -2.93
CA ARG A 324 28.46 -33.40 -1.50
C ARG A 324 27.95 -34.78 -1.09
N ALA A 325 26.97 -35.32 -1.82
CA ALA A 325 26.35 -36.61 -1.55
C ALA A 325 27.10 -37.80 -2.19
N HIS A 326 28.15 -37.53 -2.96
CA HIS A 326 29.05 -38.51 -3.57
C HIS A 326 30.46 -38.36 -2.98
#